data_AF-A0A7H0FXS6-F1
#
_entry.id   AF-A0A7H0FXS6-F1
#
_cell.length_a   1.000
_cell.length_b   1.000
_cell.length_c   1.000
_cell.angle_alpha   90.00
_cell.angle_beta   90.00
_cell.angle_gamma   90.00
#
_symmetry.space_group_name_H-M   'P 1'
#
loop_
_entity.id
_entity.type
_entity.pdbx_description
1 polymer ?
#
loop_
_entity_poly.entity_id
_entity_poly.type
_entity_poly.pdbx_seq_one_letter_code
_entity_poly.pdbx_strand_id
1 'polypeptide(L)'
;MNTIRTFACTALLASLAACGGNDRSASSASTPSTPSATTAPSSTLGRIVEENMAEARKKLATENLSLNGKVLINTGKDGDTAIFGKDDGTLPKAEISPKGDLLIEGKTVATTPEQRAMLLQYRQHVIAVAEGGMEIGVQGADLAAKALGEAAKGLFSGKSEEEITQSIEAEAAGIKAAAAKLCERLPPMMEAQQKLAASLPEFKPYATMTKDDIDDCMKNSEGDGKHAAGLRSEVREEVRNAVRESVREEVRQVVRNDGAQEPDAKPAH
;
A
#
# COMPACT_ATOMS: atom_id res chain seq x y z
N MET A 1 19.29 -14.28 -53.14
CA MET A 1 19.70 -15.52 -53.82
C MET A 1 20.22 -16.45 -52.73
N ASN A 2 19.61 -17.56 -52.31
CA ASN A 2 18.59 -18.43 -52.87
C ASN A 2 17.58 -18.85 -51.79
N THR A 3 16.34 -18.97 -52.22
CA THR A 3 15.18 -19.58 -51.55
C THR A 3 15.02 -21.04 -51.95
N ILE A 4 14.07 -21.72 -51.27
CA ILE A 4 13.28 -22.94 -51.62
C ILE A 4 13.52 -24.05 -50.58
N ARG A 5 12.64 -24.25 -49.57
CA ARG A 5 11.28 -24.86 -49.55
C ARG A 5 11.24 -26.36 -49.92
N THR A 6 10.97 -27.21 -48.93
CA THR A 6 10.09 -28.38 -49.11
C THR A 6 9.44 -28.80 -47.80
N PHE A 7 8.11 -28.80 -47.81
CA PHE A 7 7.19 -29.36 -46.82
C PHE A 7 7.13 -30.89 -46.98
N ALA A 8 6.97 -31.62 -45.87
CA ALA A 8 6.23 -32.89 -45.87
C ALA A 8 5.73 -33.21 -44.44
N CYS A 9 4.42 -33.10 -44.25
CA CYS A 9 3.68 -33.65 -43.14
C CYS A 9 3.66 -35.18 -43.24
N THR A 10 3.97 -35.88 -42.14
CA THR A 10 3.56 -37.27 -41.94
C THR A 10 3.06 -37.42 -40.52
N ALA A 11 1.75 -37.52 -40.39
CA ALA A 11 1.06 -37.99 -39.21
C ALA A 11 1.15 -39.53 -39.16
N LEU A 12 1.47 -40.10 -38.00
CA LEU A 12 1.27 -41.52 -37.72
C LEU A 12 0.83 -41.75 -36.28
N LEU A 13 -0.11 -42.67 -36.19
CA LEU A 13 -0.99 -43.04 -35.09
C LEU A 13 -0.31 -43.69 -33.87
N ALA A 14 -0.91 -43.42 -32.71
CA ALA A 14 -1.31 -44.35 -31.64
C ALA A 14 -0.31 -45.37 -31.07
N SER A 15 -0.06 -45.23 -29.76
CA SER A 15 -0.04 -46.39 -28.85
C SER A 15 -0.35 -45.97 -27.43
N LEU A 16 -1.56 -46.33 -26.98
CA LEU A 16 -1.90 -46.56 -25.57
C LEU A 16 -0.96 -47.62 -25.01
N ALA A 17 -0.21 -47.29 -23.96
CA ALA A 17 0.37 -48.28 -23.06
C ALA A 17 -0.28 -48.09 -21.69
N ALA A 18 -1.01 -49.12 -21.27
CA ALA A 18 -1.63 -49.25 -19.98
C ALA A 18 -0.60 -49.49 -18.86
N CYS A 19 -1.08 -49.28 -17.65
CA CYS A 19 -0.44 -49.35 -16.34
C CYS A 19 0.43 -50.58 -16.04
N GLY A 20 1.37 -50.41 -15.11
CA GLY A 20 1.79 -51.46 -14.18
C GLY A 20 3.25 -51.42 -13.79
N GLY A 21 3.59 -50.78 -12.67
CA GLY A 21 4.95 -50.80 -12.12
C GLY A 21 5.02 -50.11 -10.77
N ASN A 22 4.79 -50.89 -9.72
CA ASN A 22 4.74 -50.49 -8.32
C ASN A 22 6.16 -50.24 -7.78
N ASP A 23 6.55 -48.99 -7.52
CA ASP A 23 7.75 -48.68 -6.76
C ASP A 23 7.50 -47.60 -5.69
N ARG A 24 7.60 -48.06 -4.45
CA ARG A 24 8.29 -47.45 -3.31
C ARG A 24 7.86 -46.04 -2.90
N SER A 25 7.09 -46.04 -1.81
CA SER A 25 7.15 -45.09 -0.69
C SER A 25 8.38 -44.19 -0.70
N ALA A 26 8.19 -42.96 -1.14
CA ALA A 26 9.06 -41.83 -0.84
C ALA A 26 8.16 -40.65 -0.51
N SER A 27 8.17 -40.29 0.78
CA SER A 27 7.96 -38.95 1.32
C SER A 27 6.90 -38.09 0.62
N SER A 28 5.74 -37.93 1.28
CA SER A 28 4.91 -36.74 1.10
C SER A 28 5.72 -35.49 1.47
N ALA A 29 6.53 -35.01 0.54
CA ALA A 29 7.02 -33.66 0.54
C ALA A 29 5.80 -32.80 0.20
N SER A 30 5.21 -32.19 1.22
CA SER A 30 4.29 -31.08 1.06
C SER A 30 4.97 -30.03 0.20
N THR A 31 4.54 -29.92 -1.05
CA THR A 31 4.83 -28.77 -1.90
C THR A 31 4.47 -27.52 -1.10
N PRO A 32 5.32 -26.49 -1.04
CA PRO A 32 4.88 -25.21 -0.49
C PRO A 32 3.75 -24.74 -1.39
N SER A 33 2.55 -24.60 -0.81
CA SER A 33 1.46 -23.87 -1.43
C SER A 33 2.02 -22.53 -1.90
N THR A 34 2.08 -22.37 -3.21
CA THR A 34 2.32 -21.07 -3.85
C THR A 34 1.40 -20.06 -3.16
N PRO A 35 1.88 -18.87 -2.76
CA PRO A 35 1.00 -17.86 -2.19
C PRO A 35 -0.13 -17.62 -3.20
N SER A 36 -1.37 -17.68 -2.71
CA SER A 36 -2.57 -17.39 -3.49
C SER A 36 -2.34 -16.16 -4.35
N ALA A 37 -2.69 -16.29 -5.63
CA ALA A 37 -2.64 -15.24 -6.62
C ALA A 37 -3.14 -13.92 -6.03
N THR A 38 -2.34 -12.87 -6.21
CA THR A 38 -2.74 -11.47 -6.06
C THR A 38 -4.07 -11.29 -6.79
N THR A 39 -5.17 -11.12 -6.05
CA THR A 39 -6.46 -10.79 -6.65
C THR A 39 -6.31 -9.42 -7.29
N ALA A 40 -6.43 -9.35 -8.62
CA ALA A 40 -6.37 -8.08 -9.34
C ALA A 40 -7.44 -7.11 -8.79
N PRO A 41 -7.16 -5.79 -8.79
CA PRO A 41 -8.12 -4.80 -8.30
C PRO A 41 -9.43 -4.91 -9.07
N SER A 42 -10.52 -4.95 -8.31
CA SER A 42 -11.87 -5.21 -8.82
C SER A 42 -12.63 -3.94 -9.18
N SER A 43 -12.16 -2.78 -8.73
CA SER A 43 -12.76 -1.47 -9.01
C SER A 43 -11.91 -0.62 -9.97
N THR A 44 -12.54 0.34 -10.67
CA THR A 44 -11.84 1.30 -11.53
C THR A 44 -10.84 2.15 -10.73
N LEU A 45 -11.24 2.58 -9.51
CA LEU A 45 -10.36 3.32 -8.62
C LEU A 45 -9.17 2.46 -8.18
N GLY A 46 -9.42 1.22 -7.77
CA GLY A 46 -8.36 0.29 -7.40
C GLY A 46 -7.38 0.00 -8.53
N ARG A 47 -7.85 -0.09 -9.78
CA ARG A 47 -6.96 -0.19 -10.96
C ARG A 47 -6.06 1.03 -11.13
N ILE A 48 -6.59 2.24 -10.95
CA ILE A 48 -5.79 3.47 -11.03
C ILE A 48 -4.75 3.51 -9.91
N VAL A 49 -5.14 3.13 -8.69
CA VAL A 49 -4.20 3.05 -7.56
C VAL A 49 -3.13 1.99 -7.85
N GLU A 50 -3.51 0.80 -8.30
CA GLU A 50 -2.56 -0.28 -8.66
C GLU A 50 -1.58 0.14 -9.76
N GLU A 51 -2.03 0.87 -10.79
CA GLU A 51 -1.14 1.39 -11.85
C GLU A 51 -0.08 2.33 -11.27
N ASN A 52 -0.49 3.27 -10.41
CA ASN A 52 0.44 4.17 -9.72
C ASN A 52 1.38 3.39 -8.77
N MET A 53 0.87 2.37 -8.08
CA MET A 53 1.69 1.52 -7.22
C MET A 53 2.67 0.66 -8.02
N ALA A 54 2.31 0.20 -9.21
CA ALA A 54 3.22 -0.51 -10.10
C ALA A 54 4.37 0.40 -10.58
N GLU A 55 4.07 1.67 -10.88
CA GLU A 55 5.12 2.66 -11.15
C GLU A 55 6.00 2.90 -9.91
N ALA A 56 5.40 3.01 -8.72
CA ALA A 56 6.14 3.16 -7.47
C ALA A 56 7.06 1.94 -7.19
N ARG A 57 6.59 0.71 -7.41
CA ARG A 57 7.42 -0.52 -7.34
C ARG A 57 8.59 -0.46 -8.30
N LYS A 58 8.36 -0.02 -9.54
CA LYS A 58 9.42 0.17 -10.54
C LYS A 58 10.45 1.20 -10.05
N LYS A 59 10.00 2.36 -9.56
CA LYS A 59 10.88 3.41 -9.01
C LYS A 59 11.67 2.90 -7.80
N LEU A 60 11.04 2.18 -6.87
CA LEU A 60 11.72 1.54 -5.74
C LEU A 60 12.76 0.52 -6.17
N ALA A 61 12.59 -0.16 -7.30
CA ALA A 61 13.59 -1.08 -7.83
C ALA A 61 14.75 -0.36 -8.52
N THR A 62 14.49 0.75 -9.24
CA THR A 62 15.46 1.38 -10.13
C THR A 62 16.11 2.67 -9.61
N GLU A 63 15.50 3.33 -8.63
CA GLU A 63 15.96 4.61 -8.09
C GLU A 63 16.61 4.47 -6.71
N ASN A 64 17.29 5.52 -6.30
CA ASN A 64 17.92 5.59 -4.98
C ASN A 64 16.86 5.59 -3.87
N LEU A 65 17.08 4.78 -2.83
CA LEU A 65 16.22 4.71 -1.65
C LEU A 65 16.66 5.80 -0.67
N SER A 66 15.81 6.78 -0.39
CA SER A 66 16.08 7.81 0.61
C SER A 66 16.08 7.22 2.03
N LEU A 67 17.04 7.64 2.86
CA LEU A 67 17.15 7.27 4.27
C LEU A 67 16.57 8.33 5.22
N ASN A 68 16.31 9.54 4.71
CA ASN A 68 15.74 10.65 5.49
C ASN A 68 14.21 10.63 5.47
N GLY A 69 13.59 9.78 4.65
CA GLY A 69 12.15 9.72 4.50
C GLY A 69 11.47 9.03 5.67
N LYS A 70 10.28 9.51 6.03
CA LYS A 70 9.36 8.83 6.94
C LYS A 70 8.51 7.83 6.14
N VAL A 71 8.59 6.55 6.47
CA VAL A 71 7.66 5.53 5.96
C VAL A 71 6.55 5.33 6.97
N LEU A 72 5.30 5.39 6.52
CA LEU A 72 4.11 5.28 7.37
C LEU A 72 3.32 4.02 7.01
N ILE A 73 2.97 3.19 7.99
CA ILE A 73 1.81 2.30 7.85
C ILE A 73 0.68 2.91 8.65
N ASN A 74 -0.44 3.10 7.99
CA ASN A 74 -1.69 3.33 8.67
C ASN A 74 -2.18 1.99 9.26
N THR A 75 -1.90 1.77 10.54
CA THR A 75 -2.32 0.56 11.28
C THR A 75 -3.69 0.72 11.92
N GLY A 76 -4.42 1.81 11.64
CA GLY A 76 -5.68 2.14 12.30
C GLY A 76 -5.60 3.42 13.12
N LYS A 77 -6.17 3.44 14.33
CA LYS A 77 -6.63 4.68 14.95
C LYS A 77 -5.63 5.50 15.77
N ASP A 78 -4.42 5.03 16.01
CA ASP A 78 -3.36 5.81 16.70
C ASP A 78 -2.56 6.71 15.73
N GLY A 79 -3.05 6.82 14.50
CA GLY A 79 -2.43 7.60 13.43
C GLY A 79 -1.41 6.79 12.64
N ASP A 80 -0.69 7.49 11.79
CA ASP A 80 0.34 6.90 10.97
C ASP A 80 1.48 6.35 11.85
N THR A 81 1.65 5.03 11.90
CA THR A 81 2.81 4.42 12.54
C THR A 81 4.00 4.70 11.62
N ALA A 82 4.85 5.63 12.05
CA ALA A 82 6.14 5.85 11.40
C ALA A 82 7.00 4.62 11.65
N ILE A 83 7.30 3.91 10.57
CA ILE A 83 8.01 2.65 10.69
C ILE A 83 9.49 2.92 10.77
N PHE A 84 9.99 3.81 9.92
CA PHE A 84 11.38 4.23 9.89
C PHE A 84 11.46 5.68 9.43
N GLY A 85 12.49 6.39 9.92
CA GLY A 85 12.79 7.75 9.52
C GLY A 85 12.23 8.80 10.48
N LYS A 86 13.13 9.56 11.10
CA LYS A 86 12.84 10.89 11.64
C LYS A 86 13.38 11.89 10.63
N ASP A 87 12.48 12.52 9.88
CA ASP A 87 12.85 13.72 9.13
C ASP A 87 12.72 14.92 10.08
N ASP A 88 13.74 15.14 10.90
CA ASP A 88 13.87 16.35 11.71
C ASP A 88 14.68 17.44 10.98
N GLY A 89 15.03 17.20 9.70
CA GLY A 89 15.84 18.11 8.89
C GLY A 89 17.28 18.29 9.38
N THR A 90 17.73 17.53 10.39
CA THR A 90 19.06 17.71 10.98
C THR A 90 20.15 16.89 10.30
N LEU A 91 19.77 15.79 9.65
CA LEU A 91 20.70 14.90 8.97
C LEU A 91 20.84 15.26 7.48
N PRO A 92 22.07 15.21 6.92
CA PRO A 92 22.27 15.39 5.49
C PRO A 92 21.50 14.33 4.70
N LYS A 93 21.15 14.65 3.46
CA LYS A 93 20.42 13.72 2.61
C LYS A 93 21.27 12.48 2.36
N ALA A 94 20.75 11.30 2.69
CA ALA A 94 21.40 10.03 2.43
C ALA A 94 20.49 9.09 1.66
N GLU A 95 21.12 8.29 0.81
CA GLU A 95 20.46 7.40 -0.10
C GLU A 95 21.21 6.07 -0.22
N ILE A 96 20.50 4.98 -0.45
CA ILE A 96 21.08 3.70 -0.86
C ILE A 96 20.76 3.49 -2.33
N SER A 97 21.77 3.29 -3.19
CA SER A 97 21.56 3.01 -4.61
C SER A 97 20.96 1.61 -4.83
N PRO A 98 20.35 1.33 -6.00
CA PRO A 98 19.94 -0.04 -6.37
C PRO A 98 21.09 -1.05 -6.35
N LYS A 99 22.33 -0.56 -6.49
CA LYS A 99 23.54 -1.40 -6.48
C LYS A 99 24.14 -1.54 -5.07
N GLY A 100 23.54 -0.95 -4.04
CA GLY A 100 24.02 -1.02 -2.66
C GLY A 100 25.11 -0.01 -2.31
N ASP A 101 25.24 1.08 -3.04
CA ASP A 101 26.16 2.16 -2.66
C ASP A 101 25.45 3.09 -1.67
N LEU A 102 26.11 3.50 -0.59
CA LEU A 102 25.63 4.55 0.30
C LEU A 102 26.08 5.90 -0.25
N LEU A 103 25.14 6.84 -0.42
CA LEU A 103 25.39 8.21 -0.81
C LEU A 103 24.98 9.14 0.32
N ILE A 104 25.82 10.12 0.67
CA ILE A 104 25.50 11.20 1.61
C ILE A 104 25.81 12.53 0.90
N GLU A 105 24.83 13.43 0.82
CA GLU A 105 24.88 14.65 -0.01
C GLU A 105 25.28 14.34 -1.46
N GLY A 106 24.77 13.22 -2.00
CA GLY A 106 25.08 12.74 -3.35
C GLY A 106 26.51 12.19 -3.53
N LYS A 107 27.32 12.14 -2.47
CA LYS A 107 28.68 11.59 -2.51
C LYS A 107 28.70 10.15 -2.04
N THR A 108 29.30 9.27 -2.83
CA THR A 108 29.47 7.86 -2.46
C THR A 108 30.39 7.72 -1.26
N VAL A 109 29.93 7.02 -0.23
CA VAL A 109 30.72 6.61 0.93
C VAL A 109 31.51 5.36 0.55
N ALA A 110 32.80 5.32 0.92
CA ALA A 110 33.64 4.16 0.69
C ALA A 110 33.12 2.97 1.50
N THR A 111 32.90 1.83 0.83
CA THR A 111 32.36 0.62 1.46
C THR A 111 33.15 -0.62 1.04
N THR A 112 33.25 -1.61 1.92
CA THR A 112 33.75 -2.94 1.58
C THR A 112 32.66 -3.75 0.87
N PRO A 113 33.02 -4.86 0.18
CA PRO A 113 32.03 -5.78 -0.41
C PRO A 113 30.99 -6.28 0.61
N GLU A 114 31.40 -6.52 1.86
CA GLU A 114 30.53 -6.96 2.93
C GLU A 114 29.55 -5.87 3.37
N GLN A 115 30.03 -4.63 3.50
CA GLN A 115 29.17 -3.47 3.81
C GLN A 115 28.16 -3.20 2.69
N ARG A 116 28.58 -3.32 1.43
CA ARG A 116 27.70 -3.23 0.26
C ARG A 116 26.61 -4.31 0.28
N ALA A 117 26.96 -5.54 0.65
CA ALA A 117 25.97 -6.61 0.81
C ALA A 117 24.96 -6.30 1.93
N MET A 118 25.42 -5.73 3.05
CA MET A 118 24.54 -5.29 4.15
C MET A 118 23.61 -4.14 3.73
N LEU A 119 24.10 -3.18 2.93
CA LEU A 119 23.28 -2.10 2.36
C LEU A 119 22.18 -2.65 1.44
N LEU A 120 22.50 -3.63 0.58
CA LEU A 120 21.53 -4.30 -0.27
C LEU A 120 20.49 -5.07 0.55
N GLN A 121 20.92 -5.79 1.59
CA GLN A 121 20.01 -6.53 2.47
C GLN A 121 19.05 -5.58 3.19
N TYR A 122 19.56 -4.50 3.78
CA TYR A 122 18.71 -3.49 4.42
C TYR A 122 17.73 -2.86 3.44
N ARG A 123 18.20 -2.48 2.24
CA ARG A 123 17.34 -1.98 1.16
C ARG A 123 16.22 -2.96 0.78
N GLN A 124 16.52 -4.26 0.69
CA GLN A 124 15.52 -5.29 0.38
C GLN A 124 14.43 -5.35 1.45
N HIS A 125 14.79 -5.27 2.73
CA HIS A 125 13.80 -5.22 3.80
C HIS A 125 12.91 -3.96 3.71
N VAL A 126 13.49 -2.78 3.45
CA VAL A 126 12.72 -1.55 3.27
C VAL A 126 11.74 -1.67 2.11
N ILE A 127 12.19 -2.20 0.96
CA ILE A 127 11.34 -2.41 -0.21
C ILE A 127 10.21 -3.40 0.12
N ALA A 128 10.50 -4.52 0.79
CA ALA A 128 9.48 -5.49 1.16
C ALA A 128 8.40 -4.92 2.09
N VAL A 129 8.77 -3.99 2.98
CA VAL A 129 7.79 -3.26 3.81
C VAL A 129 6.97 -2.30 2.96
N ALA A 130 7.63 -1.50 2.10
CA ALA A 130 6.95 -0.58 1.20
C ALA A 130 5.96 -1.30 0.26
N GLU A 131 6.36 -2.44 -0.30
CA GLU A 131 5.53 -3.25 -1.18
C GLU A 131 4.31 -3.86 -0.49
N GLY A 132 4.46 -4.29 0.76
CA GLY A 132 3.32 -4.72 1.56
C GLY A 132 2.37 -3.56 1.86
N GLY A 133 2.90 -2.37 2.16
CA GLY A 133 2.10 -1.17 2.41
C GLY A 133 1.31 -0.73 1.18
N MET A 134 1.95 -0.76 0.00
CA MET A 134 1.28 -0.46 -1.27
C MET A 134 0.13 -1.43 -1.57
N GLU A 135 0.31 -2.72 -1.31
CA GLU A 135 -0.73 -3.74 -1.50
C GLU A 135 -1.93 -3.51 -0.56
N ILE A 136 -1.66 -3.21 0.71
CA ILE A 136 -2.71 -2.82 1.68
C ILE A 136 -3.46 -1.58 1.21
N GLY A 137 -2.75 -0.58 0.68
CA GLY A 137 -3.33 0.65 0.15
C GLY A 137 -4.28 0.39 -1.03
N VAL A 138 -3.90 -0.51 -1.95
CA VAL A 138 -4.76 -0.92 -3.08
C VAL A 138 -6.02 -1.63 -2.58
N GLN A 139 -5.89 -2.55 -1.63
CA GLN A 139 -7.04 -3.24 -1.03
C GLN A 139 -7.97 -2.25 -0.30
N GLY A 140 -7.41 -1.28 0.43
CA GLY A 140 -8.17 -0.21 1.08
C GLY A 140 -8.95 0.66 0.10
N ALA A 141 -8.34 1.03 -1.03
CA ALA A 141 -9.00 1.78 -2.09
C ALA A 141 -10.15 0.98 -2.75
N ASP A 142 -9.92 -0.32 -2.99
CA ASP A 142 -10.95 -1.22 -3.52
C ASP A 142 -12.15 -1.36 -2.57
N LEU A 143 -11.89 -1.53 -1.27
CA LEU A 143 -12.92 -1.58 -0.24
C LEU A 143 -13.72 -0.27 -0.18
N ALA A 144 -13.05 0.88 -0.22
CA ALA A 144 -13.71 2.18 -0.23
C ALA A 144 -14.60 2.37 -1.48
N ALA A 145 -14.12 1.97 -2.66
CA ALA A 145 -14.89 2.03 -3.89
C ALA A 145 -16.13 1.11 -3.84
N LYS A 146 -15.99 -0.11 -3.30
CA LYS A 146 -17.11 -1.03 -3.10
C LYS A 146 -18.14 -0.46 -2.14
N ALA A 147 -17.72 0.07 -0.99
CA ALA A 147 -18.62 0.69 -0.01
C ALA A 147 -19.43 1.84 -0.62
N LEU A 148 -18.81 2.73 -1.40
CA LEU A 148 -19.51 3.80 -2.14
C LEU A 148 -20.49 3.24 -3.17
N GLY A 149 -20.07 2.21 -3.92
CA GLY A 149 -20.92 1.56 -4.91
C GLY A 149 -22.13 0.85 -4.28
N GLU A 150 -21.95 0.24 -3.11
CA GLU A 150 -23.02 -0.42 -2.34
C GLU A 150 -23.95 0.59 -1.68
N ALA A 151 -23.46 1.74 -1.18
CA ALA A 151 -24.31 2.82 -0.70
C ALA A 151 -25.21 3.38 -1.81
N ALA A 152 -24.67 3.58 -3.03
CA ALA A 152 -25.46 4.01 -4.18
C ALA A 152 -26.48 2.95 -4.63
N LYS A 153 -26.11 1.66 -4.58
CA LYS A 153 -27.00 0.53 -4.90
C LYS A 153 -28.01 0.21 -3.81
N GLY A 154 -27.73 0.48 -2.53
CA GLY A 154 -28.66 0.24 -1.42
C GLY A 154 -29.98 0.99 -1.56
N LEU A 155 -29.94 2.12 -2.28
CA LEU A 155 -31.13 2.89 -2.68
C LEU A 155 -31.99 2.20 -3.76
N PHE A 156 -31.48 1.18 -4.46
CA PHE A 156 -32.13 0.58 -5.65
C PHE A 156 -32.09 -0.95 -5.76
N SER A 157 -31.26 -1.66 -5.00
CA SER A 157 -30.87 -3.07 -5.28
C SER A 157 -31.58 -4.14 -4.45
N GLY A 158 -32.34 -3.76 -3.41
CA GLY A 158 -33.12 -4.69 -2.59
C GLY A 158 -32.31 -5.68 -1.75
N LYS A 159 -30.96 -5.58 -1.73
CA LYS A 159 -30.10 -6.28 -0.75
C LYS A 159 -30.33 -5.71 0.65
N SER A 160 -30.25 -6.55 1.68
CA SER A 160 -30.33 -6.04 3.05
C SER A 160 -29.03 -5.32 3.43
N GLU A 161 -29.16 -4.35 4.34
CA GLU A 161 -28.01 -3.64 4.90
C GLU A 161 -27.04 -4.60 5.62
N GLU A 162 -27.54 -5.70 6.19
CA GLU A 162 -26.70 -6.73 6.82
C GLU A 162 -25.76 -7.42 5.83
N GLU A 163 -26.22 -7.80 4.64
CA GLU A 163 -25.38 -8.51 3.66
C GLU A 163 -24.21 -7.64 3.17
N ILE A 164 -24.50 -6.36 2.90
CA ILE A 164 -23.51 -5.34 2.52
C ILE A 164 -22.50 -5.11 3.65
N THR A 165 -23.00 -5.01 4.88
CA THR A 165 -22.15 -4.79 6.06
C THR A 165 -21.20 -5.97 6.28
N GLN A 166 -21.70 -7.22 6.17
CA GLN A 166 -20.88 -8.42 6.35
C GLN A 166 -19.77 -8.54 5.30
N SER A 167 -20.04 -8.24 4.03
CA SER A 167 -18.99 -8.26 3.00
C SER A 167 -17.91 -7.20 3.24
N ILE A 168 -18.31 -5.99 3.61
CA ILE A 168 -17.36 -4.90 3.92
C ILE A 168 -16.51 -5.26 5.15
N GLU A 169 -17.11 -5.81 6.20
CA GLU A 169 -16.40 -6.23 7.41
C GLU A 169 -15.41 -7.37 7.15
N ALA A 170 -15.78 -8.34 6.32
CA ALA A 170 -14.89 -9.44 5.95
C ALA A 170 -13.67 -8.96 5.16
N GLU A 171 -13.87 -8.05 4.19
CA GLU A 171 -12.78 -7.44 3.43
C GLU A 171 -11.89 -6.56 4.33
N ALA A 172 -12.48 -5.77 5.23
CA ALA A 172 -11.74 -4.97 6.21
C ALA A 172 -10.89 -5.83 7.16
N ALA A 173 -11.43 -6.98 7.60
CA ALA A 173 -10.69 -7.94 8.42
C ALA A 173 -9.48 -8.53 7.66
N GLY A 174 -9.64 -8.80 6.36
CA GLY A 174 -8.55 -9.22 5.48
C GLY A 174 -7.43 -8.18 5.39
N ILE A 175 -7.79 -6.91 5.22
CA ILE A 175 -6.83 -5.79 5.19
C ILE A 175 -6.10 -5.65 6.53
N LYS A 176 -6.81 -5.77 7.66
CA LYS A 176 -6.21 -5.75 9.01
C LYS A 176 -5.21 -6.90 9.19
N ALA A 177 -5.54 -8.10 8.73
CA ALA A 177 -4.62 -9.23 8.77
C ALA A 177 -3.38 -9.04 7.88
N ALA A 178 -3.53 -8.39 6.73
CA ALA A 178 -2.41 -8.01 5.88
C ALA A 178 -1.49 -6.98 6.57
N ALA A 179 -2.06 -6.00 7.28
CA ALA A 179 -1.31 -5.03 8.07
C ALA A 179 -0.54 -5.69 9.22
N ALA A 180 -1.14 -6.64 9.95
CA ALA A 180 -0.46 -7.41 10.98
C ALA A 180 0.76 -8.18 10.44
N LYS A 181 0.60 -8.86 9.29
CA LYS A 181 1.72 -9.54 8.59
C LYS A 181 2.82 -8.59 8.14
N LEU A 182 2.51 -7.32 7.91
CA LEU A 182 3.50 -6.32 7.57
C LEU A 182 4.35 -5.94 8.79
N CYS A 183 3.73 -5.84 9.98
CA CYS A 183 4.46 -5.65 11.23
C CYS A 183 5.43 -6.81 11.53
N GLU A 184 5.11 -8.05 11.13
CA GLU A 184 6.01 -9.22 11.26
C GLU A 184 7.32 -9.07 10.45
N ARG A 185 7.37 -8.17 9.47
CA ARG A 185 8.59 -7.91 8.68
C ARG A 185 9.56 -6.93 9.34
N LEU A 186 9.14 -6.24 10.40
CA LEU A 186 9.95 -5.20 11.05
C LEU A 186 11.14 -5.75 11.86
N PRO A 187 10.99 -6.84 12.66
CA PRO A 187 12.12 -7.40 13.41
C PRO A 187 13.36 -7.75 12.58
N PRO A 188 13.28 -8.51 11.46
CA PRO A 188 14.46 -8.81 10.66
C PRO A 188 15.03 -7.56 9.97
N MET A 189 14.19 -6.57 9.65
CA MET A 189 14.68 -5.29 9.15
C MET A 189 15.49 -4.54 10.21
N MET A 190 15.07 -4.58 11.48
CA MET A 190 15.79 -3.96 12.59
C MET A 190 17.16 -4.59 12.78
N GLU A 191 17.23 -5.91 12.72
CA GLU A 191 18.48 -6.64 12.82
C GLU A 191 19.44 -6.24 11.68
N ALA A 192 18.94 -6.18 10.44
CA ALA A 192 19.73 -5.73 9.29
C ALA A 192 20.23 -4.29 9.48
N GLN A 193 19.37 -3.39 9.97
CA GLN A 193 19.72 -2.00 10.28
C GLN A 193 20.84 -1.92 11.32
N GLN A 194 20.70 -2.64 12.44
CA GLN A 194 21.65 -2.63 13.55
C GLN A 194 23.00 -3.22 13.14
N LYS A 195 22.99 -4.33 12.39
CA LYS A 195 24.19 -4.95 11.84
C LYS A 195 24.93 -4.01 10.89
N LEU A 196 24.19 -3.34 9.99
CA LEU A 196 24.75 -2.36 9.08
C LEU A 196 25.36 -1.18 9.86
N ALA A 197 24.63 -0.61 10.83
CA ALA A 197 25.08 0.50 11.66
C ALA A 197 26.33 0.17 12.51
N ALA A 198 26.47 -1.09 12.95
CA ALA A 198 27.67 -1.56 13.64
C ALA A 198 28.89 -1.67 12.70
N SER A 199 28.66 -1.96 11.42
CA SER A 199 29.72 -2.16 10.42
C SER A 199 30.12 -0.89 9.66
N LEU A 200 29.22 0.09 9.53
CA LEU A 200 29.37 1.28 8.70
C LEU A 200 28.99 2.53 9.51
N PRO A 201 29.97 3.21 10.15
CA PRO A 201 29.73 4.34 11.04
C PRO A 201 28.93 5.48 10.39
N GLU A 202 29.14 5.74 9.10
CA GLU A 202 28.44 6.76 8.32
C GLU A 202 26.93 6.49 8.18
N PHE A 203 26.51 5.23 8.28
CA PHE A 203 25.09 4.86 8.25
C PHE A 203 24.41 5.01 9.62
N LYS A 204 25.18 4.99 10.72
CA LYS A 204 24.65 4.96 12.09
C LYS A 204 23.62 6.06 12.40
N PRO A 205 23.77 7.33 11.96
CA PRO A 205 22.78 8.37 12.21
C PRO A 205 21.41 8.09 11.56
N TYR A 206 21.39 7.29 10.48
CA TYR A 206 20.19 6.95 9.71
C TYR A 206 19.48 5.69 10.23
N ALA A 207 20.14 4.92 11.11
CA ALA A 207 19.60 3.73 11.74
C ALA A 207 18.61 4.09 12.86
N THR A 208 17.44 4.60 12.49
CA THR A 208 16.49 5.21 13.42
C THR A 208 15.44 4.26 13.99
N MET A 209 15.24 3.09 13.39
CA MET A 209 14.27 2.11 13.90
C MET A 209 14.67 1.57 15.28
N THR A 210 13.68 1.47 16.15
CA THR A 210 13.78 0.95 17.49
C THR A 210 12.82 -0.22 17.72
N LYS A 211 12.97 -0.89 18.86
CA LYS A 211 12.02 -1.92 19.30
C LYS A 211 10.61 -1.35 19.55
N ASP A 212 10.52 -0.10 20.01
CA ASP A 212 9.24 0.55 20.28
C ASP A 212 8.40 0.67 19.00
N ASP A 213 9.03 0.98 17.87
CA ASP A 213 8.35 1.06 16.57
C ASP A 213 7.72 -0.29 16.15
N ILE A 214 8.40 -1.40 16.46
CA ILE A 214 7.89 -2.76 16.23
C ILE A 214 6.71 -3.05 17.16
N ASP A 215 6.89 -2.79 18.44
CA ASP A 215 5.88 -3.08 19.47
C ASP A 215 4.61 -2.26 19.23
N ASP A 216 4.74 -1.00 18.78
CA ASP A 216 3.61 -0.13 18.47
C ASP A 216 2.90 -0.58 17.19
N CYS A 217 3.63 -0.99 16.14
CA CYS A 217 3.01 -1.60 14.96
C CYS A 217 2.15 -2.82 15.34
N MET A 218 2.71 -3.72 16.17
CA MET A 218 2.03 -4.95 16.59
C MET A 218 0.76 -4.65 17.41
N LYS A 219 0.84 -3.78 18.41
CA LYS A 219 -0.33 -3.41 19.25
C LYS A 219 -1.45 -2.81 18.42
N ASN A 220 -1.13 -1.91 17.49
CA ASN A 220 -2.13 -1.22 16.67
C ASN A 220 -2.86 -2.18 15.72
N SER A 221 -2.25 -3.32 15.38
CA SER A 221 -2.83 -4.33 14.50
C SER A 221 -3.86 -5.26 15.17
N GLU A 222 -3.97 -5.30 16.51
CA GLU A 222 -4.85 -6.24 17.24
C GLU A 222 -6.28 -5.70 17.47
N GLY A 223 -6.47 -4.38 17.52
CA GLY A 223 -7.71 -3.61 17.37
C GLY A 223 -8.92 -3.89 18.29
N ASP A 224 -9.31 -2.88 19.06
CA ASP A 224 -10.58 -2.81 19.79
C ASP A 224 -11.69 -2.08 19.00
N GLY A 225 -12.88 -2.67 18.91
CA GLY A 225 -14.06 -2.18 18.15
C GLY A 225 -14.67 -0.83 18.58
N LYS A 226 -14.07 -0.12 19.55
CA LYS A 226 -14.51 1.22 19.99
C LYS A 226 -14.18 2.33 18.98
N HIS A 227 -13.39 1.98 17.98
CA HIS A 227 -12.70 2.93 17.13
C HIS A 227 -13.46 3.28 15.83
N ALA A 228 -14.32 2.41 15.32
CA ALA A 228 -15.25 2.75 14.23
C ALA A 228 -16.23 3.89 14.62
N ALA A 229 -16.60 4.00 15.90
CA ALA A 229 -17.51 5.05 16.39
C ALA A 229 -16.90 6.46 16.30
N GLY A 230 -15.61 6.62 16.62
CA GLY A 230 -14.96 7.94 16.58
C GLY A 230 -14.50 8.37 15.17
N LEU A 231 -14.15 7.42 14.29
CA LEU A 231 -13.89 7.76 12.87
C LEU A 231 -15.19 8.22 12.19
N ARG A 232 -16.32 7.59 12.53
CA ARG A 232 -17.66 8.03 12.12
C ARG A 232 -18.02 9.41 12.66
N SER A 233 -17.57 9.81 13.85
CA SER A 233 -17.84 11.17 14.36
C SER A 233 -16.98 12.23 13.68
N GLU A 234 -15.70 11.94 13.42
CA GLU A 234 -14.78 12.90 12.78
C GLU A 234 -15.16 13.16 11.32
N VAL A 235 -15.41 12.10 10.55
CA VAL A 235 -15.91 12.20 9.17
C VAL A 235 -17.28 12.89 9.13
N ARG A 236 -18.16 12.63 10.12
CA ARG A 236 -19.46 13.31 10.22
C ARG A 236 -19.30 14.82 10.46
N GLU A 237 -18.34 15.24 11.28
CA GLU A 237 -18.09 16.67 11.51
C GLU A 237 -17.45 17.34 10.30
N GLU A 238 -16.52 16.69 9.61
CA GLU A 238 -15.91 17.21 8.39
C GLU A 238 -16.95 17.37 7.27
N VAL A 239 -17.79 16.37 7.05
CA VAL A 239 -18.92 16.44 6.10
C VAL A 239 -19.92 17.53 6.51
N ARG A 240 -20.26 17.63 7.80
CA ARG A 240 -21.18 18.68 8.28
C ARG A 240 -20.61 20.08 8.01
N ASN A 241 -19.32 20.27 8.21
CA ASN A 241 -18.65 21.55 7.96
C ASN A 241 -18.59 21.87 6.46
N ALA A 242 -18.24 20.89 5.63
CA ALA A 242 -18.25 21.06 4.17
C ALA A 242 -19.63 21.44 3.63
N VAL A 243 -20.69 20.77 4.10
CA VAL A 243 -22.09 21.09 3.72
C VAL A 243 -22.47 22.49 4.21
N ARG A 244 -22.09 22.88 5.43
CA ARG A 244 -22.41 24.21 5.99
C ARG A 244 -21.77 25.34 5.18
N GLU A 245 -20.53 25.15 4.74
CA GLU A 245 -19.84 26.13 3.88
C GLU A 245 -20.48 26.20 2.50
N SER A 246 -20.82 25.07 1.90
CA SER A 246 -21.51 25.03 0.60
C SER A 246 -22.87 25.75 0.64
N VAL A 247 -23.67 25.52 1.70
CA VAL A 247 -24.96 26.20 1.88
C VAL A 247 -24.77 27.70 2.11
N ARG A 248 -23.74 28.11 2.86
CA ARG A 248 -23.45 29.52 3.12
C ARG A 248 -23.05 30.26 1.83
N GLU A 249 -22.31 29.60 0.95
CA GLU A 249 -21.97 30.16 -0.38
C GLU A 249 -23.20 30.30 -1.28
N GLU A 250 -24.07 29.28 -1.33
CA GLU A 250 -25.34 29.38 -2.09
C GLU A 250 -26.25 30.50 -1.56
N VAL A 251 -26.42 30.62 -0.23
CA VAL A 251 -27.24 31.68 0.37
C VAL A 251 -26.67 33.08 0.06
N ARG A 252 -25.34 33.26 0.09
CA ARG A 252 -24.71 34.53 -0.32
C ARG A 252 -24.92 34.83 -1.80
N GLN A 253 -25.03 33.81 -2.64
CA GLN A 253 -25.29 33.97 -4.06
C GLN A 253 -26.75 34.35 -4.32
N VAL A 254 -27.70 33.74 -3.62
CA VAL A 254 -29.13 34.09 -3.67
C VAL A 254 -29.37 35.52 -3.18
N VAL A 255 -28.81 35.90 -2.02
CA VAL A 255 -28.97 37.26 -1.48
C VAL A 255 -28.35 38.33 -2.40
N ARG A 256 -27.24 38.02 -3.09
CA ARG A 256 -26.67 38.92 -4.10
C ARG A 256 -27.54 39.06 -5.34
N ASN A 257 -28.26 38.01 -5.71
CA ASN A 257 -29.16 38.03 -6.87
C ASN A 257 -30.49 38.74 -6.54
N ASP A 258 -31.03 38.58 -5.34
CA ASP A 258 -32.25 39.27 -4.89
C ASP A 258 -32.02 40.77 -4.62
N GLY A 259 -30.83 41.15 -4.15
CA GLY A 259 -30.46 42.56 -3.93
C GLY A 259 -30.27 43.38 -5.21
N ALA A 260 -30.30 42.75 -6.39
CA ALA A 260 -30.18 43.42 -7.69
C ALA A 260 -31.52 43.79 -8.33
N GLN A 261 -32.65 43.54 -7.65
CA GLN A 261 -33.99 43.80 -8.17
C GLN A 261 -34.79 44.74 -7.24
N GLU A 262 -34.28 45.95 -7.02
CA GLU A 262 -35.09 47.04 -6.46
C GLU A 262 -35.80 47.78 -7.61
N PRO A 263 -37.14 47.86 -7.63
CA PRO A 263 -37.87 48.57 -8.67
C PRO A 263 -37.78 50.09 -8.43
N ASP A 264 -37.24 50.81 -9.41
CA ASP A 264 -37.19 52.27 -9.49
C ASP A 264 -38.59 52.88 -9.22
N ALA A 265 -38.80 53.38 -8.00
CA ALA A 265 -40.00 54.08 -7.60
C ALA A 265 -39.92 55.52 -8.13
N LYS A 266 -40.60 55.76 -9.25
CA LYS A 266 -40.74 57.08 -9.89
C LYS A 266 -41.54 58.05 -8.99
N PRO A 267 -41.06 59.28 -8.72
CA PRO A 267 -41.81 60.25 -7.93
C PRO A 267 -42.89 60.93 -8.78
N ALA A 268 -44.01 61.24 -8.12
CA ALA A 268 -45.20 61.86 -8.69
C ALA A 268 -44.99 63.36 -9.03
N HIS A 269 -45.49 63.76 -10.20
CA HIS A 269 -46.05 65.08 -10.50
C HIS A 269 -47.10 64.96 -11.61
#